data_AF-A0A2H0UE75-F1
#
_entry.id   AF-A0A2H0UE75-F1
#
_cell.length_a   1.000
_cell.length_b   1.000
_cell.length_c   1.000
_cell.angle_alpha   90.00
_cell.angle_beta   90.00
_cell.angle_gamma   90.00
#
_symmetry.space_group_name_H-M   'P 1'
#
loop_
_entity.id
_entity.type
_entity.pdbx_description
1 polymer ?
#
loop_
_entity_poly.entity_id
_entity_poly.type
_entity_poly.pdbx_seq_one_letter_code
_entity_poly.pdbx_strand_id
1 'polypeptide(L)'
;MISFAYKLLTYCVIASLLLPTGVFAATDSFNIHATVTGVADATAPSIPTGLTATAVSVSAINLSWTASTDNVSVTGYQVFRDSIQIATSSGTTYSDTGLATSTAYTYFVKAFDAAGNISAASNSDNATTFSPPAVNPGGVSSGSVGIYIVSIEVIPGSTTAVVHWRTSVPTRSVFEWGKTTSYEIGRSVAEALSSDHRAYITDLLPGTEYKFRITGQNSAGVSRILTADSFVTLIGPDVSAPSNVRDLRAVAAGKNIVLTWINPNDPDFDHVRVLGNDRWYPGDTADGALIYEGNKERTIDIGAVVPGTTKYYTVFSYDENGNTSSGAIVALMIDEDGTVHIVDFDAGSFTEVPAGISLADIQFIQDNRIIVPIGGTISLDGSRALLVVLPYNSVPEHLKSILMTIKSNDGTDASFSFLLRVNENKTAYTAAVAAFGISGAFPFSVSLIDYKVKQIGRVEGILASRILPSDNASMWSLFNSMGYFPYFILFLVVLLVIARRLIRGPKLERVENT
;
A
#
# COMPACT_ATOMS: atom_id res chain seq x y z
N MET A 1 5.97 -79.82 32.82
CA MET A 1 6.88 -78.69 32.55
C MET A 1 5.99 -77.53 32.08
N ILE A 2 5.36 -76.75 32.96
CA ILE A 2 5.90 -75.73 33.89
C ILE A 2 6.59 -74.59 33.12
N SER A 3 6.26 -73.30 33.25
CA SER A 3 4.98 -72.61 33.56
C SER A 3 5.06 -71.11 33.19
N PHE A 4 3.89 -70.49 32.96
CA PHE A 4 3.54 -69.06 32.79
C PHE A 4 4.55 -67.91 33.10
N ALA A 5 4.69 -67.00 32.10
CA ALA A 5 4.40 -65.55 32.11
C ALA A 5 5.11 -64.49 33.03
N TYR A 6 5.74 -63.50 32.36
CA TYR A 6 5.67 -62.01 32.51
C TYR A 6 6.02 -61.24 33.82
N LYS A 7 6.51 -59.99 33.59
CA LYS A 7 6.73 -58.78 34.47
C LYS A 7 8.17 -58.60 35.02
N LEU A 8 8.84 -57.43 35.14
CA LEU A 8 8.61 -55.95 34.98
C LEU A 8 8.68 -55.14 36.33
N LEU A 9 9.22 -53.89 36.29
CA LEU A 9 9.43 -52.85 37.36
C LEU A 9 10.64 -53.02 38.33
N THR A 10 11.24 -52.01 39.02
CA THR A 10 11.50 -50.54 38.77
C THR A 10 12.21 -49.81 39.96
N TYR A 11 13.23 -48.96 39.70
CA TYR A 11 13.81 -47.84 40.53
C TYR A 11 14.39 -48.13 41.95
N CYS A 12 15.03 -47.22 42.73
CA CYS A 12 16.05 -46.11 42.60
C CYS A 12 16.63 -45.83 44.05
N VAL A 13 17.16 -44.70 44.59
CA VAL A 13 17.31 -43.25 44.24
C VAL A 13 18.31 -42.51 45.20
N ILE A 14 19.06 -41.47 44.72
CA ILE A 14 19.76 -40.38 45.51
C ILE A 14 20.92 -40.81 46.48
N ALA A 15 21.90 -40.01 46.96
CA ALA A 15 22.27 -38.56 46.86
C ALA A 15 23.66 -38.35 46.17
N SER A 16 24.66 -37.47 46.49
CA SER A 16 25.00 -36.54 47.61
C SER A 16 25.94 -35.37 47.13
N LEU A 17 26.51 -34.54 48.05
CA LEU A 17 27.35 -33.36 47.76
C LEU A 17 28.87 -33.54 47.94
N LEU A 18 29.69 -32.91 47.07
CA LEU A 18 30.62 -31.79 47.40
C LEU A 18 31.28 -31.20 46.12
N LEU A 19 31.66 -29.91 46.14
CA LEU A 19 32.31 -29.16 45.04
C LEU A 19 33.59 -28.46 45.56
N PRO A 20 34.56 -28.10 44.69
CA PRO A 20 34.54 -26.76 44.11
C PRO A 20 35.03 -26.62 42.65
N THR A 21 34.43 -25.66 41.94
CA THR A 21 34.97 -24.81 40.86
C THR A 21 35.90 -25.42 39.79
N GLY A 22 35.33 -25.67 38.60
CA GLY A 22 36.08 -25.71 37.34
C GLY A 22 35.16 -25.30 36.19
N VAL A 23 35.16 -24.03 35.79
CA VAL A 23 34.35 -23.54 34.66
C VAL A 23 35.07 -23.87 33.35
N PHE A 24 34.65 -24.98 32.74
CA PHE A 24 34.86 -25.21 31.31
C PHE A 24 33.53 -24.96 30.60
N ALA A 25 33.54 -24.05 29.62
CA ALA A 25 32.41 -23.90 28.72
C ALA A 25 32.33 -25.16 27.84
N ALA A 26 31.36 -26.03 28.12
CA ALA A 26 30.96 -27.05 27.18
C ALA A 26 30.41 -26.32 25.93
N THR A 27 31.14 -26.40 24.82
CA THR A 27 30.67 -25.88 23.54
C THR A 27 29.61 -26.84 23.00
N ASP A 28 28.36 -26.62 23.41
CA ASP A 28 27.19 -27.29 22.85
C ASP A 28 27.12 -27.02 21.34
N SER A 29 27.70 -27.94 20.58
CA SER A 29 27.83 -27.89 19.14
C SER A 29 26.53 -28.39 18.53
N PHE A 30 25.51 -27.51 18.56
CA PHE A 30 24.21 -27.76 17.96
C PHE A 30 24.35 -27.88 16.44
N ASN A 31 24.57 -29.11 15.97
CA ASN A 31 24.69 -29.43 14.55
C ASN A 31 23.31 -29.35 13.87
N ILE A 32 22.97 -28.14 13.39
CA ILE A 32 21.75 -27.89 12.61
C ILE A 32 21.81 -28.71 11.32
N HIS A 33 21.10 -29.84 11.29
CA HIS A 33 20.76 -30.53 10.05
C HIS A 33 19.60 -29.80 9.38
N ALA A 34 19.92 -28.66 8.75
CA ALA A 34 19.01 -27.96 7.86
C ALA A 34 18.89 -28.73 6.54
N THR A 35 18.04 -29.75 6.52
CA THR A 35 17.67 -30.42 5.27
C THR A 35 16.80 -29.45 4.45
N VAL A 36 17.43 -28.65 3.59
CA VAL A 36 16.74 -27.79 2.64
C VAL A 36 16.07 -28.68 1.60
N THR A 37 14.83 -29.09 1.86
CA THR A 37 13.99 -29.87 0.93
C THR A 37 13.28 -28.99 -0.11
N GLY A 38 13.90 -27.87 -0.47
CA GLY A 38 13.60 -27.21 -1.72
C GLY A 38 14.38 -27.92 -2.82
N VAL A 39 13.69 -28.39 -3.86
CA VAL A 39 14.35 -28.59 -5.15
C VAL A 39 14.87 -27.22 -5.59
N ALA A 40 16.15 -27.13 -5.95
CA ALA A 40 16.69 -25.90 -6.54
C ALA A 40 15.90 -25.62 -7.83
N ASP A 41 15.48 -24.37 -8.03
CA ASP A 41 14.70 -24.06 -9.23
C ASP A 41 15.56 -24.29 -10.48
N ALA A 42 14.92 -24.86 -11.49
CA ALA A 42 15.51 -25.23 -12.78
C ALA A 42 14.65 -24.73 -13.94
N THR A 43 13.59 -23.97 -13.64
CA THR A 43 12.77 -23.27 -14.63
C THR A 43 13.40 -21.90 -14.88
N ALA A 44 13.39 -21.44 -16.13
CA ALA A 44 13.82 -20.09 -16.44
C ALA A 44 12.60 -19.16 -16.53
N PRO A 45 12.72 -17.90 -16.07
CA PRO A 45 11.71 -16.87 -16.29
C PRO A 45 11.23 -16.78 -17.74
N SER A 46 9.98 -16.37 -17.92
CA SER A 46 9.41 -16.12 -19.24
C SER A 46 10.16 -15.00 -19.98
N ILE A 47 10.07 -14.98 -21.31
CA ILE A 47 10.84 -14.07 -22.15
C ILE A 47 10.31 -12.63 -21.94
N PRO A 48 11.17 -11.63 -21.62
CA PRO A 48 10.73 -10.24 -21.56
C PRO A 48 10.23 -9.79 -22.93
N THR A 49 9.06 -9.17 -22.99
CA THR A 49 8.43 -8.75 -24.26
C THR A 49 8.38 -7.23 -24.39
N GLY A 50 8.06 -6.72 -25.58
CA GLY A 50 7.80 -5.29 -25.78
C GLY A 50 8.99 -4.38 -25.47
N LEU A 51 10.23 -4.83 -25.67
CA LEU A 51 11.40 -3.96 -25.51
C LEU A 51 11.36 -2.82 -26.54
N THR A 52 11.47 -1.59 -26.07
CA THR A 52 11.62 -0.38 -26.88
C THR A 52 12.86 0.41 -26.47
N ALA A 53 13.60 0.94 -27.44
CA ALA A 53 14.76 1.80 -27.25
C ALA A 53 14.47 3.21 -27.81
N THR A 54 14.61 4.25 -26.98
CA THR A 54 14.35 5.65 -27.35
C THR A 54 15.59 6.49 -27.11
N ALA A 55 16.15 7.11 -28.16
CA ALA A 55 17.20 8.10 -28.01
C ALA A 55 16.65 9.38 -27.36
N VAL A 56 17.30 9.83 -26.28
CA VAL A 56 16.87 11.01 -25.49
C VAL A 56 17.90 12.15 -25.51
N SER A 57 19.13 11.88 -25.95
CA SER A 57 20.13 12.92 -26.18
C SER A 57 21.16 12.52 -27.24
N VAL A 58 22.18 13.36 -27.42
CA VAL A 58 23.37 13.04 -28.23
C VAL A 58 24.22 11.89 -27.63
N SER A 59 24.01 11.53 -26.36
CA SER A 59 24.86 10.55 -25.65
C SER A 59 24.08 9.64 -24.69
N ALA A 60 22.76 9.48 -24.88
CA ALA A 60 21.93 8.60 -24.06
C ALA A 60 20.71 8.03 -24.79
N ILE A 61 20.37 6.78 -24.46
CA ILE A 61 19.20 6.02 -24.94
C ILE A 61 18.50 5.40 -23.72
N ASN A 62 17.18 5.59 -23.61
CA ASN A 62 16.36 4.95 -22.58
C ASN A 62 15.70 3.68 -23.14
N LEU A 63 15.64 2.65 -22.31
CA LEU A 63 15.06 1.34 -22.59
C LEU A 63 13.89 1.06 -21.64
N SER A 64 12.83 0.46 -22.16
CA SER A 64 11.70 -0.06 -21.38
C SER A 64 11.16 -1.35 -22.00
N TRP A 65 10.70 -2.29 -21.17
CA TRP A 65 10.13 -3.57 -21.60
C TRP A 65 8.96 -4.00 -20.71
N THR A 66 8.22 -5.02 -21.13
CA THR A 66 7.19 -5.70 -20.32
C THR A 66 7.85 -6.74 -19.40
N ALA A 67 7.36 -6.84 -18.17
CA ALA A 67 7.89 -7.76 -17.17
C ALA A 67 7.82 -9.23 -17.60
N SER A 68 8.78 -10.00 -17.12
CA SER A 68 8.74 -11.46 -17.12
C SER A 68 7.99 -11.99 -15.89
N THR A 69 7.57 -13.24 -15.99
CA THR A 69 6.95 -14.04 -14.93
C THR A 69 7.75 -15.32 -14.72
N ASP A 70 7.62 -15.92 -13.53
CA ASP A 70 8.38 -17.09 -13.10
C ASP A 70 7.55 -17.89 -12.07
N ASN A 71 7.90 -19.15 -11.79
CA ASN A 71 7.18 -19.97 -10.81
C ASN A 71 7.68 -19.81 -9.36
N VAL A 72 8.78 -19.09 -9.13
CA VAL A 72 9.20 -18.62 -7.80
C VAL A 72 9.35 -17.10 -7.79
N SER A 73 10.26 -16.54 -8.59
CA SER A 73 10.44 -15.07 -8.68
C SER A 73 11.44 -14.66 -9.77
N VAL A 74 11.13 -13.59 -10.52
CA VAL A 74 12.12 -12.91 -11.36
C VAL A 74 12.98 -12.00 -10.47
N THR A 75 14.30 -12.23 -10.46
CA THR A 75 15.26 -11.44 -9.67
C THR A 75 15.76 -10.20 -10.42
N GLY A 76 15.74 -10.23 -11.75
CA GLY A 76 15.99 -9.05 -12.57
C GLY A 76 16.21 -9.38 -14.04
N TYR A 77 16.82 -8.43 -14.75
CA TYR A 77 17.05 -8.45 -16.19
C TYR A 77 18.51 -8.12 -16.51
N GLN A 78 19.16 -8.94 -17.31
CA GLN A 78 20.43 -8.64 -17.96
C GLN A 78 20.17 -7.74 -19.18
N VAL A 79 20.86 -6.60 -19.27
CA VAL A 79 20.71 -5.64 -20.37
C VAL A 79 21.92 -5.74 -21.29
N PHE A 80 21.67 -5.96 -22.58
CA PHE A 80 22.70 -6.10 -23.61
C PHE A 80 22.64 -4.95 -24.61
N ARG A 81 23.81 -4.45 -25.01
CA ARG A 81 24.03 -3.52 -26.12
C ARG A 81 25.04 -4.13 -27.07
N ASP A 82 24.71 -4.19 -28.36
CA ASP A 82 25.54 -4.75 -29.42
C ASP A 82 26.08 -6.16 -29.08
N SER A 83 25.23 -6.98 -28.45
CA SER A 83 25.51 -8.33 -27.90
C SER A 83 26.44 -8.41 -26.69
N ILE A 84 26.93 -7.29 -26.14
CA ILE A 84 27.68 -7.23 -24.88
C ILE A 84 26.72 -6.90 -23.74
N GLN A 85 26.78 -7.63 -22.62
CA GLN A 85 26.04 -7.25 -21.42
C GLN A 85 26.65 -5.98 -20.82
N ILE A 86 25.84 -4.92 -20.71
CA ILE A 86 26.27 -3.63 -20.15
C ILE A 86 25.79 -3.41 -18.71
N ALA A 87 24.71 -4.06 -18.30
CA ALA A 87 24.13 -3.89 -16.96
C ALA A 87 23.26 -5.07 -16.51
N THR A 88 22.77 -4.97 -15.28
CA THR A 88 21.59 -5.66 -14.76
C THR A 88 20.63 -4.64 -14.17
N SER A 89 19.33 -4.80 -14.37
CA SER A 89 18.26 -3.99 -13.75
C SER A 89 17.30 -4.91 -13.00
N SER A 90 16.85 -4.55 -11.80
CA SER A 90 15.76 -5.25 -11.11
C SER A 90 14.38 -4.81 -11.61
N GLY A 91 14.29 -3.61 -12.20
CA GLY A 91 13.07 -3.09 -12.82
C GLY A 91 13.03 -3.32 -14.35
N THR A 92 11.90 -2.96 -14.96
CA THR A 92 11.64 -3.12 -16.40
C THR A 92 12.12 -1.97 -17.29
N THR A 93 13.06 -1.17 -16.79
CA THR A 93 13.64 -0.02 -17.49
C THR A 93 15.14 0.08 -17.26
N TYR A 94 15.85 0.75 -18.18
CA TYR A 94 17.26 1.09 -18.06
C TYR A 94 17.57 2.39 -18.83
N SER A 95 18.46 3.22 -18.30
CA SER A 95 18.99 4.39 -19.02
C SER A 95 20.46 4.15 -19.34
N ASP A 96 20.77 4.13 -20.63
CA ASP A 96 22.12 3.90 -21.14
C ASP A 96 22.77 5.23 -21.54
N THR A 97 23.92 5.55 -20.95
CA THR A 97 24.54 6.88 -21.00
C THR A 97 26.03 6.82 -21.36
N GLY A 98 26.61 7.96 -21.71
CA GLY A 98 28.01 8.05 -22.17
C GLY A 98 28.22 7.55 -23.60
N LEU A 99 27.13 7.43 -24.38
CA LEU A 99 27.14 6.96 -25.76
C LEU A 99 27.82 7.94 -26.72
N ALA A 100 28.33 7.42 -27.85
CA ALA A 100 28.82 8.24 -28.94
C ALA A 100 27.65 8.91 -29.69
N THR A 101 27.89 10.11 -30.23
CA THR A 101 26.88 10.91 -30.94
C THR A 101 26.62 10.41 -32.35
N SER A 102 25.41 10.60 -32.90
CA SER A 102 25.01 10.08 -34.23
C SER A 102 25.24 8.58 -34.42
N THR A 103 25.24 7.79 -33.35
CA THR A 103 25.63 6.37 -33.36
C THR A 103 24.41 5.49 -33.07
N ALA A 104 24.21 4.47 -33.90
CA ALA A 104 23.15 3.48 -33.76
C ALA A 104 23.61 2.34 -32.83
N TYR A 105 22.73 1.94 -31.92
CA TYR A 105 22.96 0.90 -30.92
C TYR A 105 21.82 -0.11 -30.92
N THR A 106 22.14 -1.40 -30.81
CA THR A 106 21.17 -2.51 -30.80
C THR A 106 21.02 -3.05 -29.38
N TYR A 107 19.79 -3.18 -28.89
CA TYR A 107 19.51 -3.63 -27.53
C TYR A 107 18.66 -4.91 -27.50
N PHE A 108 18.91 -5.76 -26.50
CA PHE A 108 17.99 -6.83 -26.05
C PHE A 108 18.15 -7.07 -24.55
N VAL A 109 17.15 -7.69 -23.92
CA VAL A 109 17.17 -8.04 -22.49
C VAL A 109 16.88 -9.53 -22.27
N LYS A 110 17.28 -10.05 -21.11
CA LYS A 110 16.94 -11.40 -20.61
C LYS A 110 16.60 -11.34 -19.13
N ALA A 111 15.49 -11.94 -18.71
CA ALA A 111 15.19 -12.12 -17.29
C ALA A 111 16.06 -13.24 -16.68
N PHE A 112 16.31 -13.14 -15.37
CA PHE A 112 16.97 -14.16 -14.56
C PHE A 112 16.35 -14.25 -13.15
N ASP A 113 16.50 -15.41 -12.52
CA ASP A 113 15.98 -15.71 -11.17
C ASP A 113 17.07 -15.75 -10.09
N ALA A 114 16.72 -16.16 -8.87
CA ALA A 114 17.64 -16.30 -7.74
C ALA A 114 18.45 -17.62 -7.76
N ALA A 115 18.03 -18.61 -8.56
CA ALA A 115 18.73 -19.89 -8.71
C ALA A 115 19.83 -19.84 -9.80
N GLY A 116 19.78 -18.84 -10.68
CA GLY A 116 20.71 -18.62 -11.80
C GLY A 116 20.15 -19.06 -13.16
N ASN A 117 18.86 -19.38 -13.28
CA ASN A 117 18.22 -19.67 -14.55
C ASN A 117 18.00 -18.36 -15.34
N ILE A 118 18.13 -18.42 -16.67
CA ILE A 118 18.11 -17.25 -17.54
C ILE A 118 17.18 -17.50 -18.72
N SER A 119 16.28 -16.55 -18.99
CA SER A 119 15.33 -16.58 -20.10
C SER A 119 16.03 -16.55 -21.47
N ALA A 120 15.29 -16.89 -22.53
CA ALA A 120 15.67 -16.47 -23.88
C ALA A 120 15.57 -14.94 -24.01
N ALA A 121 16.23 -14.38 -25.03
CA ALA A 121 16.25 -12.94 -25.26
C ALA A 121 14.89 -12.40 -25.72
N SER A 122 14.62 -11.16 -25.34
CA SER A 122 13.51 -10.35 -25.85
C SER A 122 13.55 -10.14 -27.36
N ASN A 123 12.56 -9.45 -27.92
CA ASN A 123 12.77 -8.76 -29.19
C ASN A 123 13.98 -7.81 -29.06
N SER A 124 14.74 -7.66 -30.14
CA SER A 124 15.74 -6.60 -30.23
C SER A 124 15.10 -5.29 -30.70
N ASP A 125 15.62 -4.16 -30.23
CA ASP A 125 15.25 -2.84 -30.76
C ASP A 125 16.50 -1.94 -30.95
N ASN A 126 16.36 -0.89 -31.76
CA ASN A 126 17.48 -0.09 -32.28
C ASN A 126 17.20 1.41 -32.13
N ALA A 127 18.11 2.13 -31.47
CA ALA A 127 18.03 3.59 -31.38
C ALA A 127 19.35 4.23 -31.81
N THR A 128 19.25 5.42 -32.43
CA THR A 128 20.41 6.23 -32.86
C THR A 128 20.46 7.48 -32.01
N THR A 129 21.57 7.71 -31.31
CA THR A 129 21.77 8.94 -30.53
C THR A 129 21.68 10.18 -31.42
N PHE A 130 21.19 11.29 -30.87
CA PHE A 130 21.03 12.50 -31.66
C PHE A 130 22.36 13.01 -32.22
N SER A 131 22.30 13.68 -33.36
CA SER A 131 23.45 14.38 -33.89
C SER A 131 23.77 15.62 -33.05
N PRO A 132 25.06 16.00 -32.89
CA PRO A 132 25.40 17.29 -32.33
C PRO A 132 24.73 18.40 -33.16
N PRO A 133 24.18 19.45 -32.54
CA PRO A 133 23.53 20.53 -33.27
C PRO A 133 24.54 21.17 -34.24
N ALA A 134 24.12 21.38 -35.49
CA ALA A 134 25.01 21.80 -36.56
C ALA A 134 25.71 23.13 -36.22
N VAL A 135 27.02 23.07 -36.00
CA VAL A 135 27.87 24.25 -35.78
C VAL A 135 27.98 25.00 -37.10
N ASN A 136 27.10 25.97 -37.33
CA ASN A 136 27.03 26.72 -38.58
C ASN A 136 28.30 27.62 -38.72
N PRO A 137 29.26 27.33 -39.63
CA PRO A 137 30.57 27.99 -39.65
C PRO A 137 30.55 29.35 -40.37
N GLY A 138 29.55 30.19 -40.07
CA GLY A 138 29.33 31.47 -40.72
C GLY A 138 28.11 32.20 -40.15
N GLY A 139 28.33 33.13 -39.22
CA GLY A 139 27.23 33.82 -38.55
C GLY A 139 27.62 34.70 -37.36
N VAL A 140 28.77 35.40 -37.41
CA VAL A 140 29.15 36.35 -36.35
C VAL A 140 28.29 37.62 -36.40
N SER A 141 27.16 37.60 -35.70
CA SER A 141 26.51 38.80 -35.18
C SER A 141 26.96 39.04 -33.73
N SER A 142 27.56 40.20 -33.47
CA SER A 142 28.18 40.48 -32.17
C SER A 142 27.13 40.65 -31.06
N GLY A 143 27.38 40.04 -29.89
CA GLY A 143 26.73 40.41 -28.63
C GLY A 143 25.90 39.34 -27.90
N SER A 144 25.47 38.24 -28.55
CA SER A 144 24.64 37.21 -27.89
C SER A 144 25.32 35.85 -27.82
N VAL A 145 25.96 35.55 -26.68
CA VAL A 145 26.42 34.18 -26.39
C VAL A 145 25.20 33.30 -26.09
N GLY A 146 24.93 32.35 -26.98
CA GLY A 146 23.76 31.49 -26.92
C GLY A 146 23.81 30.52 -25.73
N ILE A 147 22.89 30.70 -24.77
CA ILE A 147 22.63 29.72 -23.72
C ILE A 147 21.85 28.55 -24.33
N TYR A 148 22.33 27.33 -24.09
CA TYR A 148 21.63 26.08 -24.37
C TYR A 148 22.08 25.00 -23.38
N ILE A 149 21.30 23.92 -23.27
CA ILE A 149 21.69 22.73 -22.52
C ILE A 149 22.66 21.92 -23.39
N VAL A 150 23.78 21.50 -22.80
CA VAL A 150 24.82 20.66 -23.42
C VAL A 150 24.55 19.18 -23.15
N SER A 151 24.08 18.87 -21.94
CA SER A 151 23.63 17.54 -21.52
C SER A 151 22.55 17.68 -20.45
N ILE A 152 21.58 16.78 -20.45
CA ILE A 152 20.61 16.60 -19.37
C ILE A 152 20.45 15.12 -19.08
N GLU A 153 20.34 14.80 -17.79
CA GLU A 153 20.14 13.47 -17.24
C GLU A 153 19.01 13.55 -16.21
N VAL A 154 18.08 12.61 -16.26
CA VAL A 154 16.99 12.48 -15.28
C VAL A 154 17.06 11.08 -14.68
N ILE A 155 17.21 11.02 -13.37
CA ILE A 155 17.28 9.77 -12.60
C ILE A 155 16.01 9.70 -11.74
N PRO A 156 14.93 9.04 -12.22
CA PRO A 156 13.74 8.84 -11.43
C PRO A 156 13.94 7.75 -10.36
N GLY A 157 13.43 8.00 -9.15
CA GLY A 157 13.07 6.97 -8.18
C GLY A 157 11.56 6.71 -8.22
N SER A 158 11.04 5.95 -7.26
CA SER A 158 9.59 5.74 -7.12
C SER A 158 8.86 6.95 -6.52
N THR A 159 9.46 7.61 -5.52
CA THR A 159 8.90 8.82 -4.88
C THR A 159 9.79 10.05 -5.00
N THR A 160 10.85 9.97 -5.81
CA THR A 160 11.89 10.99 -5.95
C THR A 160 12.33 11.12 -7.40
N ALA A 161 13.06 12.20 -7.72
CA ALA A 161 13.85 12.28 -8.95
C ALA A 161 15.05 13.21 -8.76
N VAL A 162 16.13 12.97 -9.51
CA VAL A 162 17.27 13.89 -9.64
C VAL A 162 17.38 14.32 -11.09
N VAL A 163 17.44 15.62 -11.34
CA VAL A 163 17.70 16.17 -12.68
C VAL A 163 19.05 16.88 -12.66
N HIS A 164 20.00 16.41 -13.47
CA HIS A 164 21.33 17.02 -13.66
C HIS A 164 21.40 17.58 -15.08
N TRP A 165 21.70 18.88 -15.24
CA TRP A 165 21.93 19.48 -16.55
C TRP A 165 23.18 20.35 -16.58
N ARG A 166 23.77 20.47 -17.78
CA ARG A 166 24.94 21.31 -18.05
C ARG A 166 24.61 22.36 -19.09
N THR A 167 25.13 23.57 -18.94
CA THR A 167 24.84 24.71 -19.82
C THR A 167 26.08 25.17 -20.58
N SER A 168 25.87 25.67 -21.81
CA SER A 168 26.95 26.14 -22.72
C SER A 168 27.82 27.26 -22.16
N VAL A 169 27.31 27.99 -21.17
CA VAL A 169 28.02 29.01 -20.39
C VAL A 169 27.58 28.98 -18.92
N PRO A 170 28.33 29.60 -17.99
CA PRO A 170 27.86 29.90 -16.65
C PRO A 170 26.52 30.66 -16.68
N THR A 171 25.51 30.02 -16.11
CA THR A 171 24.09 30.36 -16.21
C THR A 171 23.48 30.33 -14.80
N ARG A 172 22.52 31.21 -14.50
CA ARG A 172 21.63 31.07 -13.35
C ARG A 172 20.39 30.35 -13.86
N SER A 173 20.22 29.09 -13.48
CA SER A 173 19.07 28.29 -13.90
C SER A 173 17.92 28.34 -12.90
N VAL A 174 16.71 28.20 -13.42
CA VAL A 174 15.45 27.98 -12.70
C VAL A 174 14.87 26.67 -13.22
N PHE A 175 14.55 25.75 -12.33
CA PHE A 175 13.94 24.45 -12.64
C PHE A 175 12.55 24.39 -12.01
N GLU A 176 11.52 24.10 -12.79
CA GLU A 176 10.11 24.14 -12.39
C GLU A 176 9.44 22.81 -12.80
N TRP A 177 8.60 22.22 -11.95
CA TRP A 177 7.97 20.91 -12.21
C TRP A 177 6.52 20.82 -11.73
N GLY A 178 5.74 19.95 -12.39
CA GLY A 178 4.34 19.67 -12.07
C GLY A 178 3.85 18.40 -12.78
N LYS A 179 2.60 18.01 -12.55
CA LYS A 179 1.90 17.01 -13.39
C LYS A 179 1.39 17.63 -14.69
N THR A 180 1.26 18.95 -14.75
CA THR A 180 0.85 19.69 -15.96
C THR A 180 1.97 20.60 -16.48
N THR A 181 1.79 21.11 -17.70
CA THR A 181 2.64 22.17 -18.28
C THR A 181 2.51 23.54 -17.58
N SER A 182 1.76 23.62 -16.48
CA SER A 182 1.75 24.76 -15.56
C SER A 182 2.91 24.73 -14.57
N TYR A 183 3.56 23.56 -14.39
CA TYR A 183 4.65 23.33 -13.43
C TYR A 183 4.26 23.67 -11.99
N GLU A 184 3.06 23.23 -11.60
CA GLU A 184 2.33 23.70 -10.43
C GLU A 184 2.77 23.14 -9.07
N ILE A 185 3.77 22.23 -9.02
CA ILE A 185 4.14 21.50 -7.80
C ILE A 185 5.39 22.08 -7.13
N GLY A 186 6.40 22.50 -7.89
CA GLY A 186 7.64 22.97 -7.29
C GLY A 186 8.57 23.75 -8.20
N ARG A 187 9.50 24.46 -7.56
CA ARG A 187 10.44 25.37 -8.21
C ARG A 187 11.76 25.48 -7.43
N SER A 188 12.86 25.27 -8.15
CA SER A 188 14.24 25.44 -7.67
C SER A 188 14.93 26.56 -8.45
N VAL A 189 15.87 27.26 -7.81
CA VAL A 189 16.62 28.38 -8.37
C VAL A 189 18.10 28.22 -8.02
N ALA A 190 18.98 28.34 -9.00
CA ALA A 190 20.41 28.36 -8.76
C ALA A 190 20.83 29.68 -8.07
N GLU A 191 21.58 29.59 -6.98
CA GLU A 191 22.05 30.76 -6.22
C GLU A 191 23.19 31.53 -6.91
N ALA A 192 23.92 30.87 -7.82
CA ALA A 192 25.05 31.42 -8.55
C ALA A 192 24.98 31.11 -10.06
N LEU A 193 25.89 31.70 -10.83
CA LEU A 193 26.15 31.30 -12.21
C LEU A 193 26.98 30.01 -12.21
N SER A 194 26.47 28.92 -12.80
CA SER A 194 27.19 27.65 -12.96
C SER A 194 27.03 27.11 -14.40
N SER A 195 27.97 26.28 -14.85
CA SER A 195 27.80 25.46 -16.07
C SER A 195 27.31 24.03 -15.78
N ASP A 196 27.12 23.71 -14.50
CA ASP A 196 26.73 22.39 -13.98
C ASP A 196 25.66 22.59 -12.89
N HIS A 197 24.51 21.94 -13.02
CA HIS A 197 23.30 22.21 -12.23
C HIS A 197 22.59 20.93 -11.82
N ARG A 198 22.03 20.90 -10.61
CA ARG A 198 21.24 19.77 -10.12
C ARG A 198 19.99 20.25 -9.40
N ALA A 199 18.88 19.54 -9.61
CA ALA A 199 17.66 19.63 -8.83
C ALA A 199 17.36 18.26 -8.22
N TYR A 200 17.01 18.25 -6.92
CA TYR A 200 16.51 17.08 -6.21
C TYR A 200 15.02 17.29 -5.98
N ILE A 201 14.24 16.24 -6.22
CA ILE A 201 12.79 16.25 -6.12
C ILE A 201 12.36 15.08 -5.23
N THR A 202 11.47 15.35 -4.28
CA THR A 202 10.89 14.39 -3.33
C THR A 202 9.37 14.39 -3.43
N ASP A 203 8.72 13.52 -2.67
CA ASP A 203 7.27 13.51 -2.44
C ASP A 203 6.45 13.35 -3.74
N LEU A 204 7.04 12.65 -4.71
CA LEU A 204 6.40 12.26 -5.95
C LEU A 204 5.56 10.98 -5.74
N LEU A 205 4.54 10.79 -6.57
CA LEU A 205 3.80 9.52 -6.63
C LEU A 205 4.55 8.53 -7.54
N PRO A 206 4.57 7.22 -7.25
CA PRO A 206 5.08 6.20 -8.16
C PRO A 206 4.33 6.12 -9.50
N GLY A 207 4.99 5.58 -10.52
CA GLY A 207 4.41 5.33 -11.85
C GLY A 207 3.78 6.54 -12.56
N THR A 208 4.12 7.76 -12.14
CA THR A 208 3.40 8.99 -12.48
C THR A 208 4.27 9.89 -13.37
N GLU A 209 3.68 10.42 -14.44
CA GLU A 209 4.37 11.41 -15.28
C GLU A 209 4.39 12.79 -14.62
N TYR A 210 5.56 13.44 -14.68
CA TYR A 210 5.78 14.82 -14.31
C TYR A 210 6.39 15.59 -15.50
N LYS A 211 5.87 16.78 -15.78
CA LYS A 211 6.44 17.74 -16.72
C LYS A 211 7.39 18.67 -15.99
N PHE A 212 8.50 19.06 -16.64
CA PHE A 212 9.44 20.03 -16.09
C PHE A 212 9.91 21.06 -17.13
N ARG A 213 10.41 22.20 -16.66
CA ARG A 213 10.98 23.27 -17.46
C ARG A 213 12.28 23.77 -16.84
N ILE A 214 13.27 24.04 -17.69
CA ILE A 214 14.49 24.77 -17.31
C ILE A 214 14.50 26.12 -18.02
N THR A 215 14.59 27.20 -17.23
CA THR A 215 14.88 28.56 -17.70
C THR A 215 16.31 28.92 -17.29
N GLY A 216 17.07 29.60 -18.15
CA GLY A 216 18.46 29.99 -17.87
C GLY A 216 18.75 31.45 -18.21
N GLN A 217 19.49 32.11 -17.32
CA GLN A 217 19.98 33.49 -17.48
C GLN A 217 21.51 33.53 -17.47
N ASN A 218 22.16 34.20 -18.44
CA ASN A 218 23.63 34.35 -18.46
C ASN A 218 24.10 35.58 -17.66
N SER A 219 25.42 35.77 -17.58
CA SER A 219 26.07 36.94 -16.96
C SER A 219 25.69 38.29 -17.58
N ALA A 220 25.15 38.32 -18.81
CA ALA A 220 24.62 39.52 -19.46
C ALA A 220 23.12 39.75 -19.17
N GLY A 221 22.51 38.98 -18.27
CA GLY A 221 21.11 39.11 -17.86
C GLY A 221 20.10 38.53 -18.86
N VAL A 222 20.55 37.92 -19.97
CA VAL A 222 19.66 37.37 -21.01
C VAL A 222 19.02 36.07 -20.53
N SER A 223 17.73 36.11 -20.23
CA SER A 223 16.93 34.94 -19.81
C SER A 223 16.24 34.27 -21.00
N ARG A 224 16.18 32.93 -21.03
CA ARG A 224 15.39 32.13 -21.98
C ARG A 224 14.98 30.78 -21.39
N ILE A 225 13.94 30.15 -21.92
CA ILE A 225 13.69 28.72 -21.72
C ILE A 225 14.79 27.94 -22.46
N LEU A 226 15.33 26.89 -21.81
CA LEU A 226 16.37 26.02 -22.36
C LEU A 226 15.82 24.64 -22.76
N THR A 227 14.87 24.11 -21.98
CA THR A 227 14.04 22.94 -22.35
C THR A 227 12.72 22.95 -21.59
N ALA A 228 11.73 22.23 -22.11
CA ALA A 228 10.52 21.79 -21.42
C ALA A 228 10.22 20.36 -21.86
N ASP A 229 10.10 19.44 -20.91
CA ASP A 229 10.17 17.99 -21.15
C ASP A 229 9.44 17.21 -20.02
N SER A 230 9.56 15.88 -19.97
CA SER A 230 8.89 15.02 -18.99
C SER A 230 9.79 13.93 -18.42
N PHE A 231 9.41 13.40 -17.27
CA PHE A 231 9.87 12.10 -16.78
C PHE A 231 8.72 11.34 -16.12
N VAL A 232 8.86 10.02 -15.99
CA VAL A 232 7.94 9.18 -15.22
C VAL A 232 8.71 8.65 -14.02
N THR A 233 8.12 8.70 -12.82
CA THR A 233 8.66 8.02 -11.65
C THR A 233 8.61 6.51 -11.83
N LEU A 234 9.53 5.78 -11.19
CA LEU A 234 9.47 4.33 -11.17
C LEU A 234 8.17 3.87 -10.49
N ILE A 235 7.65 2.72 -10.90
CA ILE A 235 6.66 2.01 -10.10
C ILE A 235 7.39 1.51 -8.85
N GLY A 236 6.81 1.74 -7.66
CA GLY A 236 7.35 1.20 -6.42
C GLY A 236 7.05 -0.29 -6.30
N PRO A 237 7.66 -1.02 -5.34
CA PRO A 237 7.03 -2.25 -4.88
C PRO A 237 5.62 -1.91 -4.39
N ASP A 238 4.62 -2.74 -4.68
CA ASP A 238 3.33 -2.54 -4.04
C ASP A 238 3.44 -2.88 -2.55
N VAL A 239 2.77 -2.07 -1.73
CA VAL A 239 2.70 -2.15 -0.27
C VAL A 239 1.25 -2.11 0.21
N SER A 240 0.30 -2.19 -0.73
CA SER A 240 -1.14 -2.11 -0.52
C SER A 240 -1.70 -3.46 -0.11
N ALA A 241 -1.41 -3.90 1.11
CA ALA A 241 -1.95 -5.14 1.65
C ALA A 241 -3.47 -5.27 1.38
N PRO A 242 -3.94 -6.36 0.76
CA PRO A 242 -5.32 -6.48 0.33
C PRO A 242 -6.26 -6.48 1.53
N SER A 243 -7.52 -6.15 1.26
CA SER A 243 -8.55 -6.09 2.29
C SER A 243 -8.76 -7.45 2.98
N ASN A 244 -9.26 -7.43 4.22
CA ASN A 244 -9.64 -8.66 4.91
C ASN A 244 -10.82 -9.36 4.20
N VAL A 245 -10.84 -10.69 4.18
CA VAL A 245 -11.97 -11.48 3.68
C VAL A 245 -13.28 -11.05 4.36
N ARG A 246 -14.39 -11.08 3.62
CA ARG A 246 -15.72 -10.69 4.12
C ARG A 246 -16.56 -11.92 4.46
N ASP A 247 -17.64 -11.70 5.21
CA ASP A 247 -18.63 -12.72 5.61
C ASP A 247 -18.01 -14.03 6.14
N LEU A 248 -16.93 -13.90 6.94
CA LEU A 248 -16.26 -15.04 7.55
C LEU A 248 -17.19 -15.72 8.57
N ARG A 249 -17.63 -16.93 8.25
CA ARG A 249 -18.50 -17.77 9.07
C ARG A 249 -17.81 -19.08 9.40
N ALA A 250 -18.12 -19.60 10.58
CA ALA A 250 -17.75 -20.93 11.02
C ALA A 250 -19.01 -21.68 11.48
N VAL A 251 -19.20 -22.92 11.03
CA VAL A 251 -20.38 -23.74 11.35
C VAL A 251 -19.97 -25.19 11.60
N ALA A 252 -20.49 -25.80 12.66
CA ALA A 252 -20.23 -27.21 12.97
C ALA A 252 -20.92 -28.15 11.96
N ALA A 253 -20.18 -29.15 11.50
CA ALA A 253 -20.63 -30.18 10.56
C ALA A 253 -20.21 -31.57 11.08
N GLY A 254 -21.00 -32.12 12.01
CA GLY A 254 -20.65 -33.35 12.72
C GLY A 254 -19.44 -33.10 13.64
N LYS A 255 -18.31 -33.77 13.37
CA LYS A 255 -17.05 -33.59 14.12
C LYS A 255 -16.16 -32.47 13.58
N ASN A 256 -16.54 -31.84 12.48
CA ASN A 256 -15.71 -30.88 11.75
C ASN A 256 -16.26 -29.46 11.90
N ILE A 257 -15.41 -28.45 11.73
CA ILE A 257 -15.84 -27.05 11.59
C ILE A 257 -15.67 -26.65 10.12
N VAL A 258 -16.74 -26.18 9.49
CA VAL A 258 -16.72 -25.64 8.13
C VAL A 258 -16.52 -24.14 8.21
N LEU A 259 -15.50 -23.64 7.52
CA LEU A 259 -15.19 -22.22 7.40
C LEU A 259 -15.54 -21.75 6.00
N THR A 260 -16.26 -20.64 5.87
CA THR A 260 -16.64 -19.99 4.60
C THR A 260 -16.44 -18.49 4.71
N TRP A 261 -16.06 -17.85 3.61
CA TRP A 261 -15.85 -16.40 3.52
C TRP A 261 -16.10 -15.93 2.08
N ILE A 262 -15.89 -14.65 1.82
CA ILE A 262 -15.84 -14.04 0.49
C ILE A 262 -14.47 -13.38 0.35
N ASN A 263 -13.77 -13.66 -0.74
CA ASN A 263 -12.43 -13.11 -0.98
C ASN A 263 -12.45 -11.58 -1.16
N PRO A 264 -11.29 -10.91 -1.03
CA PRO A 264 -11.12 -9.51 -1.41
C PRO A 264 -11.50 -9.27 -2.87
N ASN A 265 -11.91 -8.04 -3.18
CA ASN A 265 -12.04 -7.55 -4.56
C ASN A 265 -10.88 -6.58 -4.81
N ASP A 266 -9.66 -7.09 -4.70
CA ASP A 266 -8.42 -6.37 -5.02
C ASP A 266 -7.87 -6.90 -6.38
N PRO A 267 -7.29 -6.05 -7.26
CA PRO A 267 -6.92 -6.45 -8.63
C PRO A 267 -5.79 -7.47 -8.72
N ASP A 268 -5.01 -7.60 -7.65
CA ASP A 268 -3.78 -8.35 -7.46
C ASP A 268 -3.90 -9.40 -6.33
N PHE A 269 -5.12 -9.67 -5.85
CA PHE A 269 -5.37 -10.71 -4.85
C PHE A 269 -5.02 -12.11 -5.38
N ASP A 270 -4.12 -12.81 -4.68
CA ASP A 270 -3.68 -14.16 -5.03
C ASP A 270 -4.42 -15.23 -4.20
N HIS A 271 -4.24 -15.23 -2.88
CA HIS A 271 -4.72 -16.31 -2.01
C HIS A 271 -5.08 -15.89 -0.58
N VAL A 272 -5.67 -16.83 0.17
CA VAL A 272 -5.85 -16.72 1.62
C VAL A 272 -5.13 -17.83 2.38
N ARG A 273 -4.73 -17.53 3.62
CA ARG A 273 -4.16 -18.48 4.58
C ARG A 273 -5.05 -18.54 5.82
N VAL A 274 -5.53 -19.73 6.15
CA VAL A 274 -6.44 -20.00 7.27
C VAL A 274 -5.67 -20.70 8.38
N LEU A 275 -5.54 -20.04 9.53
CA LEU A 275 -4.90 -20.57 10.72
C LEU A 275 -5.91 -20.84 11.83
N GLY A 276 -5.67 -21.88 12.63
CA GLY A 276 -6.47 -22.24 13.81
C GLY A 276 -5.62 -22.41 15.07
N ASN A 277 -6.23 -22.15 16.23
CA ASN A 277 -5.61 -22.23 17.55
C ASN A 277 -6.69 -22.48 18.64
N ASP A 278 -6.29 -23.03 19.78
CA ASP A 278 -7.18 -23.48 20.87
C ASP A 278 -7.20 -22.50 22.06
N ARG A 279 -6.53 -21.34 21.96
CA ARG A 279 -6.29 -20.43 23.10
C ARG A 279 -6.37 -18.93 22.79
N TRP A 280 -6.00 -18.51 21.59
CA TRP A 280 -6.01 -17.12 21.13
C TRP A 280 -6.19 -17.09 19.61
N TYR A 281 -6.64 -15.97 19.07
CA TYR A 281 -6.65 -15.76 17.62
C TYR A 281 -5.21 -15.68 17.08
N PRO A 282 -4.84 -16.47 16.04
CA PRO A 282 -3.58 -16.31 15.34
C PRO A 282 -3.32 -14.85 14.96
N GLY A 283 -2.30 -14.25 15.58
CA GLY A 283 -1.99 -12.81 15.45
C GLY A 283 -1.12 -12.46 14.24
N ASP A 284 -0.44 -13.45 13.67
CA ASP A 284 0.36 -13.37 12.46
C ASP A 284 0.27 -14.66 11.64
N THR A 285 1.01 -14.73 10.54
CA THR A 285 0.94 -15.80 9.54
C THR A 285 1.69 -17.09 9.94
N ALA A 286 2.36 -17.09 11.10
CA ALA A 286 3.03 -18.25 11.72
C ALA A 286 2.40 -18.67 13.07
N ASP A 287 1.62 -17.82 13.73
CA ASP A 287 0.98 -18.05 15.05
C ASP A 287 -0.22 -19.02 15.02
N GLY A 288 -0.07 -20.23 14.49
CA GLY A 288 -1.14 -21.24 14.56
C GLY A 288 -0.89 -22.51 13.77
N ALA A 289 -1.88 -23.41 13.81
CA ALA A 289 -1.93 -24.57 12.93
C ALA A 289 -2.50 -24.15 11.57
N LEU A 290 -1.80 -24.47 10.47
CA LEU A 290 -2.28 -24.23 9.11
C LEU A 290 -3.41 -25.22 8.76
N ILE A 291 -4.58 -24.69 8.41
CA ILE A 291 -5.76 -25.47 8.00
C ILE A 291 -5.95 -25.43 6.49
N TYR A 292 -5.69 -24.28 5.87
CA TYR A 292 -5.85 -24.09 4.44
C TYR A 292 -4.99 -22.95 3.90
N GLU A 293 -4.54 -23.11 2.66
CA GLU A 293 -3.82 -22.10 1.88
C GLU A 293 -4.25 -22.19 0.41
N GLY A 294 -4.49 -21.04 -0.22
CA GLY A 294 -4.94 -20.93 -1.61
C GLY A 294 -6.19 -20.06 -1.78
N ASN A 295 -6.73 -20.01 -3.00
CA ASN A 295 -7.72 -19.02 -3.43
C ASN A 295 -9.21 -19.40 -3.22
N LYS A 296 -9.52 -20.53 -2.59
CA LYS A 296 -10.92 -20.95 -2.37
C LYS A 296 -11.59 -20.10 -1.28
N GLU A 297 -12.91 -19.99 -1.34
CA GLU A 297 -13.76 -19.30 -0.36
C GLU A 297 -14.30 -20.21 0.77
N ARG A 298 -13.75 -21.42 0.91
CA ARG A 298 -14.22 -22.43 1.87
C ARG A 298 -13.15 -23.46 2.22
N THR A 299 -13.06 -23.80 3.51
CA THR A 299 -12.32 -24.98 4.00
C THR A 299 -13.09 -25.78 5.07
N ILE A 300 -12.51 -26.88 5.54
CA ILE A 300 -13.01 -27.73 6.62
C ILE A 300 -11.86 -28.04 7.57
N ASP A 301 -12.01 -27.67 8.84
CA ASP A 301 -11.15 -28.12 9.93
C ASP A 301 -11.69 -29.46 10.47
N ILE A 302 -10.87 -30.51 10.41
CA ILE A 302 -11.32 -31.92 10.51
C ILE A 302 -11.10 -32.44 11.93
N GLY A 303 -12.18 -32.88 12.58
CA GLY A 303 -12.16 -33.35 13.97
C GLY A 303 -12.11 -32.23 15.01
N ALA A 304 -12.25 -30.97 14.59
CA ALA A 304 -12.13 -29.78 15.45
C ALA A 304 -13.22 -29.63 16.52
N VAL A 305 -14.38 -30.29 16.36
CA VAL A 305 -15.46 -30.26 17.36
C VAL A 305 -15.10 -31.19 18.53
N VAL A 306 -14.41 -30.62 19.51
CA VAL A 306 -14.02 -31.27 20.77
C VAL A 306 -14.79 -30.62 21.93
N PRO A 307 -15.62 -31.37 22.68
CA PRO A 307 -16.38 -30.84 23.81
C PRO A 307 -15.51 -30.14 24.86
N GLY A 308 -16.04 -29.06 25.45
CA GLY A 308 -15.36 -28.26 26.47
C GLY A 308 -14.19 -27.41 25.94
N THR A 309 -14.13 -27.11 24.64
CA THR A 309 -13.03 -26.34 24.02
C THR A 309 -13.51 -25.13 23.24
N THR A 310 -12.65 -24.11 23.13
CA THR A 310 -12.87 -22.96 22.24
C THR A 310 -11.87 -23.02 21.09
N LYS A 311 -12.36 -22.93 19.85
CA LYS A 311 -11.54 -22.82 18.64
C LYS A 311 -11.51 -21.38 18.15
N TYR A 312 -10.33 -20.89 17.84
CA TYR A 312 -10.05 -19.54 17.33
C TYR A 312 -9.45 -19.66 15.93
N TYR A 313 -9.99 -18.91 14.98
CA TYR A 313 -9.55 -18.91 13.59
C TYR A 313 -9.22 -17.49 13.11
N THR A 314 -8.16 -17.37 12.33
CA THR A 314 -7.83 -16.15 11.57
C THR A 314 -7.66 -16.50 10.09
N VAL A 315 -8.19 -15.66 9.20
CA VAL A 315 -8.01 -15.73 7.76
C VAL A 315 -7.30 -14.47 7.28
N PHE A 316 -6.10 -14.65 6.73
CA PHE A 316 -5.29 -13.60 6.14
C PHE A 316 -5.40 -13.63 4.62
N SER A 317 -5.56 -12.48 3.98
CA SER A 317 -5.50 -12.30 2.52
C SER A 317 -4.08 -11.93 2.07
N TYR A 318 -3.68 -12.35 0.86
CA TYR A 318 -2.40 -12.07 0.21
C TYR A 318 -2.61 -11.51 -1.20
N ASP A 319 -1.72 -10.60 -1.61
CA ASP A 319 -1.57 -10.17 -3.01
C ASP A 319 -0.43 -10.93 -3.71
N GLU A 320 -0.30 -10.76 -5.03
CA GLU A 320 0.81 -11.28 -5.85
C GLU A 320 2.20 -10.78 -5.40
N ASN A 321 2.26 -9.71 -4.58
CA ASN A 321 3.50 -9.15 -4.03
C ASN A 321 3.86 -9.68 -2.62
N GLY A 322 2.99 -10.46 -1.98
CA GLY A 322 3.17 -11.01 -0.64
C GLY A 322 2.82 -10.07 0.51
N ASN A 323 2.19 -8.91 0.26
CA ASN A 323 1.62 -8.11 1.34
C ASN A 323 0.42 -8.83 1.95
N THR A 324 0.17 -8.61 3.24
CA THR A 324 -0.76 -9.43 4.02
C THR A 324 -1.78 -8.60 4.77
N SER A 325 -3.05 -8.98 4.68
CA SER A 325 -4.13 -8.36 5.43
C SER A 325 -3.93 -8.49 6.95
N SER A 326 -4.70 -7.75 7.75
CA SER A 326 -4.53 -7.76 9.20
C SER A 326 -5.10 -9.00 9.90
N GLY A 327 -6.00 -9.73 9.23
CA GLY A 327 -6.61 -10.98 9.68
C GLY A 327 -8.08 -10.82 10.08
N ALA A 328 -9.00 -11.40 9.29
CA ALA A 328 -10.40 -11.58 9.69
C ALA A 328 -10.51 -12.76 10.67
N ILE A 329 -11.36 -12.67 11.70
CA ILE A 329 -11.40 -13.66 12.78
C ILE A 329 -12.80 -14.18 13.10
N VAL A 330 -12.86 -15.44 13.53
CA VAL A 330 -14.06 -16.07 14.10
C VAL A 330 -13.66 -17.07 15.18
N ALA A 331 -14.43 -17.17 16.27
CA ALA A 331 -14.22 -18.16 17.31
C ALA A 331 -15.52 -18.87 17.69
N LEU A 332 -15.40 -20.13 18.09
CA LEU A 332 -16.51 -20.98 18.50
C LEU A 332 -16.19 -21.67 19.81
N MET A 333 -17.11 -21.57 20.77
CA MET A 333 -17.13 -22.39 21.97
C MET A 333 -17.91 -23.67 21.68
N ILE A 334 -17.35 -24.81 22.08
CA ILE A 334 -17.97 -26.13 21.95
C ILE A 334 -18.25 -26.61 23.37
N ASP A 335 -19.53 -26.73 23.73
CA ASP A 335 -19.96 -27.13 25.06
C ASP A 335 -19.65 -28.60 25.37
N GLU A 336 -19.75 -28.99 26.64
CA GLU A 336 -19.54 -30.38 27.12
C GLU A 336 -20.50 -31.40 26.48
N ASP A 337 -21.65 -30.97 25.95
CA ASP A 337 -22.58 -31.82 25.19
C ASP A 337 -22.31 -31.84 23.66
N GLY A 338 -21.35 -31.04 23.19
CA GLY A 338 -21.00 -30.89 21.78
C GLY A 338 -21.80 -29.84 21.01
N THR A 339 -22.68 -29.07 21.67
CA THR A 339 -23.31 -27.88 21.08
C THR A 339 -22.25 -26.82 20.76
N VAL A 340 -22.45 -26.04 19.70
CA VAL A 340 -21.44 -25.08 19.21
C VAL A 340 -22.03 -23.69 19.10
N HIS A 341 -21.42 -22.74 19.82
CA HIS A 341 -21.81 -21.34 19.90
C HIS A 341 -20.71 -20.44 19.33
N ILE A 342 -21.08 -19.42 18.53
CA ILE A 342 -20.14 -18.37 18.11
C ILE A 342 -19.84 -17.48 19.32
N VAL A 343 -18.57 -17.15 19.53
CA VAL A 343 -18.14 -16.27 20.64
C VAL A 343 -18.27 -14.80 20.21
N ASP A 344 -19.40 -14.16 20.53
CA ASP A 344 -19.52 -12.70 20.40
C ASP A 344 -18.84 -12.01 21.59
N PHE A 345 -17.70 -11.38 21.32
CA PHE A 345 -16.97 -10.55 22.29
C PHE A 345 -17.69 -9.21 22.57
N ASP A 346 -18.65 -8.81 21.73
CA ASP A 346 -19.32 -7.53 21.87
C ASP A 346 -20.48 -7.57 22.89
N ALA A 347 -20.93 -8.75 23.32
CA ALA A 347 -22.07 -8.97 24.22
C ALA A 347 -21.82 -8.59 25.71
N GLY A 348 -20.61 -8.17 26.08
CA GLY A 348 -20.27 -7.79 27.46
C GLY A 348 -20.60 -6.33 27.79
N SER A 349 -21.35 -6.11 28.89
CA SER A 349 -21.56 -4.77 29.45
C SER A 349 -20.40 -4.37 30.37
N PHE A 350 -19.52 -3.48 29.92
CA PHE A 350 -18.37 -2.99 30.68
C PHE A 350 -18.66 -1.62 31.31
N THR A 351 -18.49 -1.51 32.63
CA THR A 351 -18.86 -0.30 33.40
C THR A 351 -17.75 0.74 33.51
N GLU A 352 -16.50 0.38 33.19
CA GLU A 352 -15.35 1.28 33.20
C GLU A 352 -14.46 1.01 31.98
N VAL A 353 -13.91 2.07 31.40
CA VAL A 353 -12.85 2.00 30.38
C VAL A 353 -11.52 2.25 31.09
N PRO A 354 -10.61 1.26 31.19
CA PRO A 354 -9.25 1.51 31.67
C PRO A 354 -8.57 2.52 30.73
N ALA A 355 -7.97 3.57 31.31
CA ALA A 355 -7.54 4.74 30.56
C ALA A 355 -6.45 4.43 29.52
N GLY A 356 -6.61 4.95 28.30
CA GLY A 356 -5.60 4.84 27.24
C GLY A 356 -6.06 5.42 25.91
N ILE A 357 -7.14 4.88 25.34
CA ILE A 357 -7.62 5.23 23.99
C ILE A 357 -8.99 5.91 23.99
N SER A 358 -9.21 6.77 23.00
CA SER A 358 -10.48 7.38 22.64
C SER A 358 -10.76 7.23 21.14
N LEU A 359 -11.96 7.63 20.68
CA LEU A 359 -12.27 7.65 19.26
C LEU A 359 -11.44 8.67 18.46
N ALA A 360 -10.84 9.68 19.11
CA ALA A 360 -9.97 10.65 18.46
C ALA A 360 -8.56 10.11 18.17
N ASP A 361 -8.16 9.02 18.82
CA ASP A 361 -6.87 8.35 18.61
C ASP A 361 -6.91 7.38 17.42
N ILE A 362 -8.11 7.01 16.96
CA ILE A 362 -8.33 6.10 15.82
C ILE A 362 -8.53 6.94 14.56
N GLN A 363 -7.63 6.81 13.60
CA GLN A 363 -7.72 7.48 12.30
C GLN A 363 -8.44 6.56 11.30
N PHE A 364 -9.45 7.13 10.63
CA PHE A 364 -10.21 6.48 9.57
C PHE A 364 -9.83 7.15 8.25
N ILE A 365 -9.29 6.41 7.28
CA ILE A 365 -8.66 6.97 6.08
C ILE A 365 -9.32 6.42 4.82
N GLN A 366 -9.73 7.32 3.93
CA GLN A 366 -10.14 7.03 2.54
C GLN A 366 -9.46 8.04 1.60
N ASP A 367 -9.08 7.65 0.38
CA ASP A 367 -8.41 8.52 -0.60
C ASP A 367 -7.19 9.29 -0.05
N ASN A 368 -6.42 8.63 0.83
CA ASN A 368 -5.28 9.20 1.57
C ASN A 368 -5.63 10.43 2.44
N ARG A 369 -6.89 10.55 2.89
CA ARG A 369 -7.41 11.62 3.75
C ARG A 369 -7.98 11.04 5.05
N ILE A 370 -7.60 11.63 6.19
CA ILE A 370 -8.18 11.31 7.50
C ILE A 370 -9.60 11.91 7.57
N ILE A 371 -10.56 11.07 7.91
CA ILE A 371 -11.97 11.43 8.15
C ILE A 371 -12.14 11.69 9.65
N VAL A 372 -12.50 12.93 10.00
CA VAL A 372 -12.67 13.35 11.39
C VAL A 372 -14.05 12.90 11.90
N PRO A 373 -14.15 12.18 13.04
CA PRO A 373 -15.43 11.81 13.63
C PRO A 373 -16.24 13.04 14.10
N ILE A 374 -17.55 13.04 13.84
CA ILE A 374 -18.49 14.06 14.31
C ILE A 374 -19.55 13.37 15.18
N GLY A 375 -19.57 13.69 16.47
CA GLY A 375 -20.56 13.12 17.41
C GLY A 375 -20.56 11.59 17.49
N GLY A 376 -19.38 10.96 17.44
CA GLY A 376 -19.22 9.50 17.40
C GLY A 376 -19.44 8.85 16.03
N THR A 377 -19.81 9.65 15.01
CA THR A 377 -20.09 9.15 13.65
C THR A 377 -18.97 9.52 12.68
N ILE A 378 -18.49 8.53 11.91
CA ILE A 378 -17.52 8.70 10.82
C ILE A 378 -18.30 8.54 9.51
N SER A 379 -18.36 9.60 8.70
CA SER A 379 -19.08 9.57 7.42
C SER A 379 -18.16 9.07 6.31
N LEU A 380 -18.50 7.94 5.70
CA LEU A 380 -17.69 7.25 4.69
C LEU A 380 -18.30 7.35 3.30
N ASP A 381 -17.44 7.35 2.29
CA ASP A 381 -17.81 6.96 0.94
C ASP A 381 -17.92 5.43 0.88
N GLY A 382 -19.15 4.93 0.74
CA GLY A 382 -19.46 3.50 0.76
C GLY A 382 -18.96 2.73 -0.47
N SER A 383 -18.51 3.45 -1.51
CA SER A 383 -17.92 2.86 -2.72
C SER A 383 -16.43 2.58 -2.59
N ARG A 384 -15.79 3.05 -1.50
CA ARG A 384 -14.34 3.00 -1.31
C ARG A 384 -13.96 2.16 -0.09
N ALA A 385 -12.79 1.53 -0.16
CA ALA A 385 -12.17 0.89 1.00
C ALA A 385 -11.89 1.90 2.13
N LEU A 386 -11.67 1.38 3.33
CA LEU A 386 -11.35 2.14 4.53
C LEU A 386 -10.09 1.55 5.18
N LEU A 387 -9.06 2.37 5.33
CA LEU A 387 -7.91 2.04 6.17
C LEU A 387 -8.16 2.57 7.59
N VAL A 388 -8.10 1.68 8.59
CA VAL A 388 -8.17 2.03 10.01
C VAL A 388 -6.76 2.00 10.58
N VAL A 389 -6.36 3.08 11.27
CA VAL A 389 -5.02 3.25 11.84
C VAL A 389 -5.13 3.72 13.29
N LEU A 390 -4.47 3.00 14.21
CA LEU A 390 -4.32 3.38 15.62
C LEU A 390 -2.81 3.53 15.91
N PRO A 391 -2.31 4.73 16.24
CA PRO A 391 -0.88 4.94 16.51
C PRO A 391 -0.37 4.01 17.61
N TYR A 392 0.82 3.44 17.42
CA TYR A 392 1.34 2.38 18.30
C TYR A 392 1.48 2.88 19.76
N ASN A 393 1.91 4.13 19.93
CA ASN A 393 2.09 4.76 21.23
C ASN A 393 0.78 5.13 21.96
N SER A 394 -0.38 5.04 21.30
CA SER A 394 -1.69 5.16 21.97
C SER A 394 -2.08 3.89 22.73
N VAL A 395 -1.31 2.80 22.58
CA VAL A 395 -1.61 1.47 23.11
C VAL A 395 -0.53 1.02 24.11
N PRO A 396 -0.88 0.58 25.33
CA PRO A 396 0.09 0.01 26.27
C PRO A 396 0.91 -1.16 25.70
N GLU A 397 2.23 -1.14 25.89
CA GLU A 397 3.21 -2.11 25.34
C GLU A 397 2.95 -3.60 25.68
N HIS A 398 2.06 -3.89 26.62
CA HIS A 398 1.79 -5.25 27.11
C HIS A 398 0.53 -5.89 26.51
N LEU A 399 -0.18 -5.17 25.64
CA LEU A 399 -1.36 -5.69 24.94
C LEU A 399 -0.98 -6.70 23.85
N LYS A 400 -1.85 -7.70 23.65
CA LYS A 400 -1.59 -8.80 22.71
C LYS A 400 -2.48 -8.80 21.48
N SER A 401 -3.70 -8.27 21.57
CA SER A 401 -4.60 -8.20 20.43
C SER A 401 -5.46 -6.94 20.50
N ILE A 402 -5.63 -6.30 19.34
CA ILE A 402 -6.57 -5.20 19.12
C ILE A 402 -7.60 -5.73 18.12
N LEU A 403 -8.84 -5.85 18.57
CA LEU A 403 -9.97 -6.34 17.79
C LEU A 403 -10.83 -5.16 17.36
N MET A 404 -11.19 -5.07 16.08
CA MET A 404 -12.30 -4.23 15.61
C MET A 404 -13.46 -5.12 15.15
N THR A 405 -14.65 -4.83 15.68
CA THR A 405 -15.90 -5.51 15.35
C THR A 405 -16.85 -4.50 14.74
N ILE A 406 -17.39 -4.79 13.55
CA ILE A 406 -18.39 -3.96 12.85
C ILE A 406 -19.70 -4.75 12.81
N LYS A 407 -20.80 -4.18 13.31
CA LYS A 407 -22.14 -4.77 13.31
C LYS A 407 -22.94 -4.36 12.07
N SER A 408 -23.86 -5.23 11.65
CA SER A 408 -24.75 -5.00 10.51
C SER A 408 -25.62 -3.74 10.67
N ASN A 409 -26.01 -3.15 9.53
CA ASN A 409 -26.91 -2.00 9.46
C ASN A 409 -28.40 -2.38 9.41
N ASP A 410 -28.72 -3.67 9.24
CA ASP A 410 -30.08 -4.18 9.03
C ASP A 410 -30.82 -4.57 10.33
N GLY A 411 -30.15 -4.49 11.48
CA GLY A 411 -30.69 -4.86 12.78
C GLY A 411 -30.61 -6.35 13.10
N THR A 412 -29.87 -7.15 12.31
CA THR A 412 -29.42 -8.48 12.73
C THR A 412 -28.23 -8.38 13.67
N ASP A 413 -28.05 -9.36 14.56
CA ASP A 413 -26.85 -9.50 15.41
C ASP A 413 -25.60 -9.95 14.63
N ALA A 414 -25.63 -9.90 13.29
CA ALA A 414 -24.49 -10.24 12.46
C ALA A 414 -23.36 -9.20 12.62
N SER A 415 -22.15 -9.69 12.83
CA SER A 415 -20.94 -8.88 13.00
C SER A 415 -19.79 -9.40 12.14
N PHE A 416 -18.88 -8.50 11.80
CA PHE A 416 -17.63 -8.79 11.13
C PHE A 416 -16.46 -8.34 12.00
N SER A 417 -15.55 -9.26 12.30
CA SER A 417 -14.49 -9.11 13.29
C SER A 417 -13.12 -9.31 12.66
N PHE A 418 -12.17 -8.44 12.96
CA PHE A 418 -10.80 -8.51 12.45
C PHE A 418 -9.79 -7.88 13.41
N LEU A 419 -8.53 -8.30 13.31
CA LEU A 419 -7.43 -7.74 14.08
C LEU A 419 -6.95 -6.42 13.47
N LEU A 420 -6.44 -5.50 14.30
CA LEU A 420 -5.53 -4.44 13.85
C LEU A 420 -4.09 -4.91 14.12
N ARG A 421 -3.30 -5.06 13.05
CA ARG A 421 -1.96 -5.65 13.10
C ARG A 421 -0.90 -4.54 13.14
N VAL A 422 0.13 -4.71 13.96
CA VAL A 422 1.25 -3.75 14.03
C VAL A 422 2.05 -3.76 12.72
N ASN A 423 2.36 -2.59 12.18
CA ASN A 423 3.23 -2.45 11.01
C ASN A 423 4.70 -2.74 11.36
N GLU A 424 5.53 -3.07 10.36
CA GLU A 424 6.92 -3.51 10.59
C GLU A 424 7.76 -2.52 11.42
N ASN A 425 7.58 -1.22 11.16
CA ASN A 425 8.26 -0.12 11.84
C ASN A 425 7.71 0.19 13.25
N LYS A 426 6.66 -0.52 13.71
CA LYS A 426 5.97 -0.32 14.99
C LYS A 426 5.54 1.12 15.26
N THR A 427 5.06 1.80 14.22
CA THR A 427 4.52 3.17 14.32
C THR A 427 3.01 3.19 14.46
N ALA A 428 2.31 2.18 13.95
CA ALA A 428 0.86 2.03 14.07
C ALA A 428 0.39 0.57 14.04
N TYR A 429 -0.81 0.34 14.58
CA TYR A 429 -1.64 -0.81 14.29
C TYR A 429 -2.62 -0.46 13.16
N THR A 430 -2.73 -1.32 12.16
CA THR A 430 -3.46 -1.04 10.91
C THR A 430 -4.38 -2.19 10.50
N ALA A 431 -5.50 -1.86 9.85
CA ALA A 431 -6.39 -2.82 9.20
C ALA A 431 -7.04 -2.22 7.95
N ALA A 432 -7.06 -2.98 6.85
CA ALA A 432 -7.77 -2.64 5.61
C ALA A 432 -9.16 -3.28 5.58
N VAL A 433 -10.20 -2.44 5.51
CA VAL A 433 -11.60 -2.84 5.40
C VAL A 433 -12.06 -2.58 3.97
N ALA A 434 -12.60 -3.60 3.32
CA ALA A 434 -13.14 -3.50 1.96
C ALA A 434 -14.27 -2.46 1.86
N ALA A 435 -14.55 -1.98 0.65
CA ALA A 435 -15.68 -1.08 0.41
C ALA A 435 -17.01 -1.71 0.88
N PHE A 436 -17.82 -0.94 1.59
CA PHE A 436 -19.10 -1.41 2.16
C PHE A 436 -20.09 -1.85 1.07
N GLY A 437 -20.07 -1.23 -0.12
CA GLY A 437 -20.93 -1.59 -1.25
C GLY A 437 -22.41 -1.24 -1.06
N ILE A 438 -22.82 -0.82 0.13
CA ILE A 438 -24.16 -0.38 0.51
C ILE A 438 -24.10 0.86 1.42
N SER A 439 -25.19 1.64 1.47
CA SER A 439 -25.34 2.75 2.41
C SER A 439 -25.96 2.28 3.73
N GLY A 440 -25.57 2.88 4.85
CA GLY A 440 -26.12 2.54 6.16
C GLY A 440 -25.29 3.08 7.33
N ALA A 441 -25.82 2.90 8.54
CA ALA A 441 -25.09 3.13 9.78
C ALA A 441 -24.67 1.77 10.33
N PHE A 442 -23.36 1.55 10.43
CA PHE A 442 -22.76 0.32 10.95
C PHE A 442 -22.13 0.64 12.31
N PRO A 443 -22.73 0.21 13.44
CA PRO A 443 -22.10 0.35 14.75
C PRO A 443 -20.79 -0.43 14.78
N PHE A 444 -19.78 0.07 15.48
CA PHE A 444 -18.53 -0.67 15.67
C PHE A 444 -17.97 -0.51 17.09
N SER A 445 -17.19 -1.49 17.50
CA SER A 445 -16.33 -1.43 18.68
C SER A 445 -14.88 -1.71 18.31
N VAL A 446 -13.95 -1.07 19.02
CA VAL A 446 -12.52 -1.39 19.03
C VAL A 446 -12.14 -1.79 20.45
N SER A 447 -11.69 -3.04 20.60
CA SER A 447 -11.54 -3.75 21.85
C SER A 447 -10.08 -4.15 22.09
N LEU A 448 -9.53 -3.75 23.25
CA LEU A 448 -8.15 -4.06 23.65
C LEU A 448 -8.13 -5.32 24.52
N ILE A 449 -7.41 -6.37 24.10
CA ILE A 449 -7.48 -7.71 24.72
C ILE A 449 -6.12 -8.14 25.29
N ASP A 450 -6.12 -8.52 26.56
CA ASP A 450 -4.99 -9.10 27.29
C ASP A 450 -4.99 -10.65 27.27
N TYR A 451 -3.83 -11.29 27.49
CA TYR A 451 -3.57 -12.73 27.33
C TYR A 451 -4.33 -13.68 28.28
N LYS A 452 -5.25 -13.15 29.10
CA LYS A 452 -6.15 -13.88 30.01
C LYS A 452 -7.63 -13.63 29.68
N VAL A 453 -7.93 -13.23 28.44
CA VAL A 453 -9.27 -12.84 27.95
C VAL A 453 -9.88 -11.68 28.75
N LYS A 454 -9.02 -10.87 29.39
CA LYS A 454 -9.45 -9.60 29.97
C LYS A 454 -9.46 -8.56 28.87
N GLN A 455 -10.64 -8.14 28.47
CA GLN A 455 -10.80 -6.88 27.76
C GLN A 455 -10.41 -5.74 28.72
N ILE A 456 -9.46 -4.91 28.31
CA ILE A 456 -8.96 -3.76 29.10
C ILE A 456 -9.21 -2.41 28.41
N GLY A 457 -10.11 -2.37 27.43
CA GLY A 457 -10.55 -1.15 26.77
C GLY A 457 -11.61 -1.45 25.70
N ARG A 458 -12.53 -0.51 25.51
CA ARG A 458 -13.54 -0.51 24.46
C ARG A 458 -13.77 0.94 24.01
N VAL A 459 -13.66 1.19 22.70
CA VAL A 459 -14.06 2.44 22.05
C VAL A 459 -15.16 2.11 21.06
N GLU A 460 -16.17 2.95 20.96
CA GLU A 460 -17.35 2.72 20.11
C GLU A 460 -17.64 3.90 19.19
N GLY A 461 -18.33 3.63 18.09
CA GLY A 461 -18.80 4.64 17.17
C GLY A 461 -19.73 4.08 16.09
N ILE A 462 -20.02 4.91 15.09
CA ILE A 462 -20.84 4.55 13.94
C ILE A 462 -20.07 4.87 12.66
N LEU A 463 -19.91 3.88 11.78
CA LEU A 463 -19.49 4.09 10.39
C LEU A 463 -20.75 4.36 9.55
N ALA A 464 -20.95 5.62 9.16
CA ALA A 464 -22.06 6.05 8.32
C ALA A 464 -21.65 6.01 6.84
N SER A 465 -21.77 4.82 6.24
CA SER A 465 -21.53 4.60 4.82
C SER A 465 -22.60 5.29 3.96
N ARG A 466 -22.17 6.05 2.96
CA ARG A 466 -23.03 6.63 1.93
C ARG A 466 -22.46 6.35 0.55
N ILE A 467 -23.26 5.71 -0.30
CA ILE A 467 -23.03 5.64 -1.74
C ILE A 467 -23.88 6.72 -2.39
N LEU A 468 -23.24 7.63 -3.12
CA LEU A 468 -23.93 8.56 -4.00
C LEU A 468 -24.39 7.78 -5.25
N PRO A 469 -25.65 7.91 -5.70
CA PRO A 469 -26.05 7.34 -6.98
C PRO A 469 -25.21 7.95 -8.11
N SER A 470 -24.82 7.13 -9.09
CA SER A 470 -24.05 7.58 -10.27
C SER A 470 -24.73 8.75 -11.00
N ASP A 471 -23.93 9.58 -11.67
CA ASP A 471 -24.19 10.99 -12.04
C ASP A 471 -25.49 11.34 -12.81
N ASN A 472 -26.32 10.35 -13.17
CA ASN A 472 -27.67 10.57 -13.68
C ASN A 472 -28.66 11.04 -12.59
N ALA A 473 -28.30 10.96 -11.31
CA ALA A 473 -29.08 11.53 -10.21
C ALA A 473 -28.94 13.07 -10.16
N SER A 474 -29.71 13.77 -11.01
CA SER A 474 -29.72 15.24 -11.07
C SER A 474 -29.87 15.89 -9.68
N MET A 475 -29.20 17.03 -9.44
CA MET A 475 -29.14 17.71 -8.12
C MET A 475 -30.48 17.90 -7.40
N TRP A 476 -31.60 17.95 -8.15
CA TRP A 476 -32.96 17.97 -7.62
C TRP A 476 -33.27 16.87 -6.59
N SER A 477 -32.68 15.67 -6.72
CA SER A 477 -32.88 14.58 -5.76
C SER A 477 -32.16 14.84 -4.43
N LEU A 478 -30.95 15.39 -4.47
CA LEU A 478 -30.14 15.74 -3.30
C LEU A 478 -30.84 16.81 -2.45
N PHE A 479 -31.36 17.88 -3.07
CA PHE A 479 -32.05 18.95 -2.35
C PHE A 479 -33.33 18.51 -1.64
N ASN A 480 -34.08 17.55 -2.20
CA ASN A 480 -35.23 16.95 -1.54
C ASN A 480 -34.82 15.99 -0.41
N SER A 481 -33.74 15.20 -0.60
CA SER A 481 -33.28 14.20 0.37
C SER A 481 -32.83 14.78 1.71
N MET A 482 -32.35 16.03 1.74
CA MET A 482 -31.70 16.62 2.92
C MET A 482 -32.61 17.58 3.71
N GLY A 483 -33.90 17.69 3.36
CA GLY A 483 -34.85 18.56 4.06
C GLY A 483 -34.63 20.08 3.90
N TYR A 484 -33.56 20.51 3.22
CA TYR A 484 -33.22 21.93 3.06
C TYR A 484 -34.06 22.67 2.01
N PHE A 485 -35.00 22.00 1.33
CA PHE A 485 -35.90 22.59 0.33
C PHE A 485 -36.58 23.92 0.77
N PRO A 486 -37.11 24.08 2.00
CA PRO A 486 -37.68 25.35 2.44
C PRO A 486 -36.65 26.48 2.53
N TYR A 487 -35.42 26.16 2.94
CA TYR A 487 -34.32 27.12 3.07
C TYR A 487 -33.73 27.51 1.71
N PHE A 488 -33.71 26.60 0.75
CA PHE A 488 -33.32 26.90 -0.64
C PHE A 488 -34.35 27.83 -1.32
N ILE A 489 -35.64 27.60 -1.12
CA ILE A 489 -36.70 28.53 -1.55
C ILE A 489 -36.55 29.88 -0.85
N LEU A 490 -36.30 29.90 0.46
CA LEU A 490 -36.10 31.14 1.22
C LEU A 490 -34.90 31.93 0.69
N PHE A 491 -33.78 31.25 0.39
CA PHE A 491 -32.58 31.85 -0.21
C PHE A 491 -32.87 32.45 -1.60
N LEU A 492 -33.59 31.73 -2.47
CA LEU A 492 -34.05 32.24 -3.77
C LEU A 492 -34.97 33.45 -3.65
N VAL A 493 -35.90 33.44 -2.69
CA VAL A 493 -36.80 34.58 -2.40
C VAL A 493 -36.00 35.79 -1.89
N VAL A 494 -35.02 35.57 -1.00
CA VAL A 494 -34.11 36.63 -0.53
C VAL A 494 -33.28 37.21 -1.67
N LEU A 495 -32.72 36.38 -2.55
CA LEU A 495 -32.00 36.80 -3.76
C LEU A 495 -32.89 37.62 -4.68
N LEU A 496 -34.13 37.20 -4.93
CA LEU A 496 -35.11 37.94 -5.72
C LEU A 496 -35.49 39.28 -5.07
N VAL A 497 -35.62 39.35 -3.75
CA VAL A 497 -35.88 40.60 -3.03
C VAL A 497 -34.68 41.55 -3.10
N ILE A 498 -33.46 41.05 -2.97
CA ILE A 498 -32.22 41.84 -3.11
C ILE A 498 -32.09 42.36 -4.55
N ALA A 499 -32.24 41.51 -5.56
CA ALA A 499 -32.23 41.92 -6.96
C ALA A 499 -33.32 42.96 -7.27
N ARG A 500 -34.54 42.78 -6.76
CA ARG A 500 -35.66 43.71 -6.94
C ARG A 500 -35.47 45.05 -6.20
N ARG A 501 -34.63 45.09 -5.15
CA ARG A 501 -34.15 46.34 -4.53
C ARG A 501 -33.05 47.00 -5.38
N LEU A 502 -32.07 46.24 -5.86
CA LEU A 502 -30.98 46.77 -6.71
C LEU A 502 -31.49 47.35 -8.04
N ILE A 503 -32.55 46.76 -8.63
CA ILE A 503 -33.21 47.27 -9.84
C ILE A 503 -34.02 48.56 -9.56
N ARG A 504 -34.41 48.82 -8.31
CA ARG A 504 -35.09 50.06 -7.90
C ARG A 504 -34.10 51.06 -7.31
N GLY A 505 -33.31 51.68 -8.18
CA GLY A 505 -32.47 52.83 -7.83
C GLY A 505 -33.28 53.97 -7.19
N PRO A 506 -32.61 54.85 -6.41
CA PRO A 506 -33.28 55.91 -5.66
C PRO A 506 -33.98 56.91 -6.60
N LYS A 507 -35.16 57.38 -6.19
CA LYS A 507 -35.80 58.52 -6.84
C LYS A 507 -34.93 59.77 -6.60
N LEU A 508 -34.55 60.45 -7.68
CA LEU A 508 -34.05 61.81 -7.60
C LEU A 508 -35.24 62.73 -7.29
N GLU A 509 -35.24 63.35 -6.12
CA GLU A 509 -36.15 64.46 -5.84
C GLU A 509 -35.67 65.70 -6.59
N ARG A 510 -36.60 66.35 -7.29
CA ARG A 510 -36.34 67.55 -8.09
C ARG A 510 -36.32 68.76 -7.16
N VAL A 511 -35.15 69.29 -6.85
CA VAL A 511 -35.03 70.62 -6.25
C VAL A 511 -35.51 71.64 -7.30
N GLU A 512 -36.62 72.32 -7.02
CA GLU A 512 -37.08 73.46 -7.81
C GLU A 512 -36.60 74.76 -7.14
N ASN A 513 -35.98 75.63 -7.91
CA ASN A 513 -35.45 76.91 -7.45
C ASN A 513 -36.51 78.02 -7.56
N THR A 514 -36.94 78.58 -6.43
CA THR A 514 -37.33 80.00 -6.26
C THR A 514 -37.14 80.39 -4.81
#